data_AF-A0A183CE54-F1
#
_entry.id   AF-A0A183CE54-F1
#
_cell.length_a   1.000
_cell.length_b   1.000
_cell.length_c   1.000
_cell.angle_alpha   90.00
_cell.angle_beta   90.00
_cell.angle_gamma   90.00
#
_symmetry.space_group_name_H-M   'P 1'
#
loop_
_entity.id
_entity.type
_entity.pdbx_description
1 polymer ?
#
loop_
_entity_poly.entity_id
_entity_poly.type
_entity_poly.pdbx_seq_one_letter_code
_entity_poly.pdbx_strand_id
1 'polypeptide(L)'
;MHENLFTLVTDKYGNYVIQLVIEHGRPEDRERIVRSLQGDILKNAHHKSICSIIEKCLVFGTPEQRNALIDQVCADYGSGSPPLLKMMKYPFANKVVQKMLNVVDPARRQKMMFAIKTAPIKNAANRSQESLKQKSGRLSPDKKKKKPNNG
;
A
#
# COMPACT_ATOMS: atom_id res chain seq x y z
N MET A 1 9.83 -2.44 19.97
CA MET A 1 8.74 -3.40 19.67
C MET A 1 8.17 -3.14 18.27
N HIS A 2 8.94 -3.36 17.19
CA HIS A 2 8.47 -3.14 15.81
C HIS A 2 8.04 -4.44 15.10
N GLU A 3 8.43 -5.61 15.61
CA GLU A 3 8.23 -6.90 14.93
C GLU A 3 6.79 -7.46 14.99
N ASN A 4 5.92 -6.89 15.83
CA ASN A 4 4.60 -7.48 16.06
C ASN A 4 3.53 -7.00 15.08
N LEU A 5 3.57 -5.73 14.63
CA LEU A 5 2.51 -5.21 13.75
C LEU A 5 2.55 -5.85 12.37
N PHE A 6 3.74 -5.96 11.76
CA PHE A 6 3.87 -6.55 10.43
C PHE A 6 3.36 -7.99 10.41
N THR A 7 3.85 -8.81 11.34
CA THR A 7 3.43 -10.20 11.52
C THR A 7 1.93 -10.32 11.65
N LEU A 8 1.30 -9.48 12.49
CA LEU A 8 -0.14 -9.50 12.72
C LEU A 8 -0.94 -9.02 11.49
N VAL A 9 -0.45 -8.02 10.75
CA VAL A 9 -1.12 -7.53 9.53
C VAL A 9 -0.96 -8.50 8.35
N THR A 10 0.10 -9.30 8.32
CA THR A 10 0.28 -10.36 7.33
C THR A 10 -0.43 -11.66 7.71
N ASP A 11 -0.83 -11.82 8.98
CA ASP A 11 -1.59 -12.98 9.44
C ASP A 11 -3.01 -12.99 8.84
N LYS A 12 -3.51 -14.21 8.58
CA LYS A 12 -4.82 -14.47 7.98
C LYS A 12 -5.97 -13.86 8.77
N TYR A 13 -5.85 -13.78 10.10
CA TYR A 13 -6.88 -13.25 10.99
C TYR A 13 -6.47 -11.92 11.64
N GLY A 14 -5.17 -11.73 11.92
CA GLY A 14 -4.65 -10.53 12.58
C GLY A 14 -4.93 -9.23 11.81
N ASN A 15 -4.95 -9.28 10.47
CA ASN A 15 -5.29 -8.11 9.66
C ASN A 15 -6.72 -7.58 9.93
N TYR A 16 -7.67 -8.46 10.25
CA TYR A 16 -9.05 -8.05 10.56
C TYR A 16 -9.13 -7.43 11.94
N VAL A 17 -8.40 -7.98 12.91
CA VAL A 17 -8.30 -7.43 14.27
C VAL A 17 -7.71 -6.03 14.22
N ILE A 18 -6.62 -5.82 13.48
CA ILE A 18 -6.02 -4.49 13.32
C ILE A 18 -7.00 -3.50 12.68
N GLN A 19 -7.75 -3.91 11.65
CA GLN A 19 -8.77 -3.04 11.05
C GLN A 19 -9.87 -2.68 12.06
N LEU A 20 -10.34 -3.62 12.87
CA LEU A 20 -11.33 -3.36 13.91
C LEU A 20 -10.83 -2.38 14.96
N VAL A 21 -9.56 -2.50 15.38
CA VAL A 21 -8.95 -1.54 16.32
C VAL A 21 -8.84 -0.15 15.69
N ILE A 22 -8.50 -0.07 14.40
CA ILE A 22 -8.48 1.23 13.70
C ILE A 22 -9.88 1.82 13.60
N GLU A 23 -10.91 1.03 13.34
CA GLU A 23 -12.27 1.55 13.13
C GLU A 23 -12.97 1.91 14.44
N HIS A 24 -12.90 1.02 15.43
CA HIS A 24 -13.73 1.08 16.66
C HIS A 24 -12.93 1.05 17.95
N GLY A 25 -11.61 0.84 17.88
CA GLY A 25 -10.73 0.79 19.05
C GLY A 25 -10.51 2.16 19.68
N ARG A 26 -9.82 2.16 20.81
CA ARG A 26 -9.49 3.40 21.53
C ARG A 26 -8.46 4.22 20.75
N PRO A 27 -8.48 5.57 20.88
CA PRO A 27 -7.52 6.44 20.21
C PRO A 27 -6.05 6.06 20.49
N GLU A 28 -5.73 5.60 21.70
CA GLU A 28 -4.36 5.22 22.08
C GLU A 28 -3.90 3.94 21.37
N ASP A 29 -4.80 2.99 21.16
CA ASP A 29 -4.48 1.74 20.45
C ASP A 29 -4.29 2.01 18.96
N ARG A 30 -5.13 2.88 18.38
CA ARG A 30 -4.96 3.37 17.01
C ARG A 30 -3.64 4.13 16.85
N GLU A 31 -3.29 4.98 17.80
CA GLU A 31 -2.04 5.72 17.83
C GLU A 31 -0.82 4.78 17.83
N ARG A 32 -0.86 3.70 18.61
CA ARG A 32 0.20 2.68 18.62
C ARG A 32 0.36 2.00 17.25
N ILE A 33 -0.74 1.73 16.56
CA ILE A 33 -0.69 1.17 15.19
C ILE A 33 -0.09 2.19 14.22
N VAL A 34 -0.54 3.44 14.26
CA VAL A 34 0.01 4.53 13.42
C VAL A 34 1.51 4.67 13.65
N ARG A 35 1.97 4.74 14.90
CA ARG A 35 3.40 4.81 15.23
C ARG A 35 4.20 3.60 14.76
N SER A 36 3.60 2.41 14.81
CA SER A 36 4.25 1.19 14.33
C SER A 36 4.37 1.16 12.80
N LEU A 37 3.42 1.76 12.08
CA LEU A 37 3.54 1.99 10.64
C LEU A 37 4.62 3.06 10.35
N GLN A 38 4.76 4.03 11.26
CA GLN A 38 5.73 5.11 11.17
C GLN A 38 7.16 4.62 11.38
N GLY A 39 7.78 4.23 10.28
CA GLY A 39 9.19 3.83 10.21
C GLY A 39 9.45 2.95 9.00
N ASP A 40 8.41 2.21 8.61
CA ASP A 40 8.52 1.17 7.59
C ASP A 40 7.47 1.30 6.46
N ILE A 41 6.74 2.43 6.36
CA ILE A 41 5.74 2.67 5.30
C ILE A 41 6.31 2.33 3.92
N LEU A 42 7.49 2.86 3.59
CA LEU A 42 8.10 2.62 2.29
C LEU A 42 8.55 1.16 2.11
N LYS A 43 9.16 0.57 3.15
CA LYS A 43 9.63 -0.82 3.11
C LYS A 43 8.47 -1.77 2.84
N ASN A 44 7.30 -1.47 3.41
CA ASN A 44 6.11 -2.31 3.35
C ASN A 44 5.07 -1.86 2.30
N ALA A 45 5.36 -0.84 1.49
CA ALA A 45 4.42 -0.26 0.51
C ALA A 45 3.97 -1.25 -0.59
N HIS A 46 4.67 -2.36 -0.76
CA HIS A 46 4.32 -3.40 -1.73
C HIS A 46 3.28 -4.40 -1.17
N HIS A 47 3.09 -4.46 0.15
CA HIS A 47 2.13 -5.37 0.78
C HIS A 47 0.70 -4.80 0.72
N LYS A 48 -0.22 -5.57 0.11
CA LYS A 48 -1.64 -5.23 0.04
C LYS A 48 -2.26 -4.98 1.42
N SER A 49 -2.00 -5.87 2.38
CA SER A 49 -2.59 -5.77 3.73
C SER A 49 -2.13 -4.49 4.43
N ILE A 50 -0.83 -4.17 4.37
CA ILE A 50 -0.28 -2.94 4.96
C ILE A 50 -0.90 -1.70 4.30
N CYS A 51 -1.00 -1.66 2.97
CA CYS A 51 -1.67 -0.56 2.28
C CYS A 51 -3.13 -0.41 2.72
N SER A 52 -3.86 -1.51 2.88
CA SER A 52 -5.24 -1.50 3.39
C SER A 52 -5.34 -0.91 4.79
N ILE A 53 -4.40 -1.26 5.69
CA ILE A 53 -4.33 -0.70 7.04
C ILE A 53 -4.08 0.81 6.98
N ILE A 54 -3.14 1.27 6.13
CA ILE A 54 -2.87 2.71 5.96
C ILE A 54 -4.12 3.43 5.45
N GLU A 55 -4.85 2.87 4.48
CA GLU A 55 -6.10 3.45 3.99
C GLU A 55 -7.14 3.60 5.11
N LYS A 56 -7.25 2.61 6.00
CA LYS A 56 -8.13 2.69 7.18
C LYS A 56 -7.68 3.79 8.13
N CYS A 57 -6.38 3.91 8.42
CA CYS A 57 -5.86 5.03 9.22
C CYS A 57 -6.17 6.40 8.59
N LEU A 58 -6.16 6.50 7.25
CA LEU A 58 -6.53 7.73 6.53
C LEU A 58 -8.03 8.08 6.60
N VAL A 59 -8.90 7.11 6.90
CA VAL A 59 -10.34 7.33 7.03
C VAL A 59 -10.75 7.56 8.48
N PHE A 60 -10.26 6.73 9.39
CA PHE A 60 -10.70 6.72 10.79
C PHE A 60 -9.75 7.48 11.72
N GLY A 61 -8.48 7.71 11.33
CA GLY A 61 -7.50 8.40 12.15
C GLY A 61 -7.84 9.86 12.42
N THR A 62 -7.32 10.38 13.54
CA THR A 62 -7.40 11.82 13.82
C THR A 62 -6.63 12.62 12.77
N PRO A 63 -6.87 13.94 12.62
CA PRO A 63 -6.08 14.77 11.73
C PRO A 63 -4.57 14.65 11.99
N GLU A 64 -4.16 14.58 13.26
CA GLU A 64 -2.76 14.46 13.69
C GLU A 64 -2.16 13.14 13.20
N GLN A 65 -2.88 12.02 13.38
CA GLN A 65 -2.45 10.70 12.93
C GLN A 65 -2.30 10.63 11.41
N ARG A 66 -3.27 11.20 10.68
CA ARG A 66 -3.24 11.26 9.21
C ARG A 66 -2.06 12.07 8.73
N ASN A 67 -1.89 13.26 9.30
CA ASN A 67 -0.80 14.17 8.98
C ASN A 67 0.55 13.51 9.25
N ALA A 68 0.69 12.78 10.34
CA ALA A 68 1.93 12.13 10.68
C ALA A 68 2.30 10.98 9.71
N LEU A 69 1.33 10.28 9.12
CA LEU A 69 1.57 9.34 8.01
C LEU A 69 1.95 10.06 6.71
N ILE A 70 1.25 11.16 6.39
CA ILE A 70 1.49 11.95 5.17
C ILE A 70 2.86 12.61 5.20
N ASP A 71 3.23 13.21 6.33
CA ASP A 71 4.51 13.89 6.53
C ASP A 71 5.67 12.92 6.32
N GLN A 72 5.54 11.67 6.79
CA GLN A 72 6.56 10.64 6.53
C GLN A 72 6.68 10.28 5.04
N VAL A 73 5.55 10.21 4.32
CA VAL A 73 5.58 9.91 2.88
C VAL A 73 6.17 11.07 2.07
N CYS A 74 6.00 12.30 2.57
CA CYS A 74 6.54 13.52 1.98
C CYS A 74 7.97 13.84 2.44
N ALA A 75 8.48 13.18 3.48
CA ALA A 75 9.80 13.44 4.02
C ALA A 75 10.87 13.20 2.95
N ASP A 76 11.58 14.26 2.58
CA ASP A 76 12.74 14.20 1.70
C ASP A 76 13.98 14.62 2.49
N TYR A 77 14.80 13.62 2.85
CA TYR A 77 16.05 13.82 3.57
C TYR A 77 17.19 14.24 2.62
N GLY A 78 16.91 15.18 1.71
CA GLY A 78 17.88 15.67 0.70
C GLY A 78 18.18 14.68 -0.43
N SER A 79 17.36 13.63 -0.58
CA SER A 79 17.55 12.59 -1.59
C SER A 79 16.96 12.96 -2.96
N GLY A 80 16.06 13.95 -3.01
CA GLY A 80 15.29 14.29 -4.20
C GLY A 80 14.29 13.21 -4.61
N SER A 81 14.08 12.18 -3.78
CA SER A 81 13.20 11.05 -4.05
C SER A 81 12.39 10.67 -2.81
N PRO A 82 11.38 11.48 -2.44
CA PRO A 82 10.55 11.19 -1.28
C PRO A 82 9.85 9.82 -1.44
N PRO A 83 9.56 9.12 -0.32
CA PRO A 83 8.85 7.83 -0.34
C PRO A 83 7.60 7.82 -1.22
N LEU A 84 6.89 8.95 -1.28
CA LEU A 84 5.79 9.24 -2.20
C LEU A 84 6.03 8.74 -3.63
N LEU A 85 7.19 9.06 -4.22
CA LEU A 85 7.49 8.75 -5.62
C LEU A 85 7.70 7.26 -5.85
N LYS A 86 8.24 6.56 -4.85
CA LYS A 86 8.41 5.11 -4.88
C LYS A 86 7.06 4.42 -4.66
N MET A 87 6.24 4.91 -3.73
CA MET A 87 4.88 4.41 -3.48
C MET A 87 3.99 4.47 -4.72
N MET A 88 4.10 5.53 -5.51
CA MET A 88 3.35 5.69 -6.77
C MET A 88 3.66 4.61 -7.83
N LYS A 89 4.75 3.85 -7.69
CA LYS A 89 5.10 2.75 -8.60
C LYS A 89 4.45 1.41 -8.21
N TYR A 90 3.95 1.27 -6.98
CA TYR A 90 3.32 0.03 -6.53
C TYR A 90 1.79 0.07 -6.76
N PRO A 91 1.17 -1.06 -7.16
CA PRO A 91 -0.24 -1.12 -7.53
C PRO A 91 -1.19 -0.80 -6.35
N PHE A 92 -0.81 -1.14 -5.12
CA PHE A 92 -1.60 -0.86 -3.92
C PHE A 92 -1.25 0.51 -3.32
N ALA A 93 0.03 0.83 -3.18
CA ALA A 93 0.43 2.11 -2.58
C ALA A 93 0.08 3.33 -3.43
N ASN A 94 -0.08 3.21 -4.75
CA ASN A 94 -0.60 4.32 -5.54
C ASN A 94 -2.01 4.75 -5.08
N LYS A 95 -2.87 3.81 -4.69
CA LYS A 95 -4.22 4.11 -4.20
C LYS A 95 -4.16 4.81 -2.85
N VAL A 96 -3.25 4.36 -1.98
CA VAL A 96 -2.95 5.03 -0.71
C VAL A 96 -2.53 6.48 -0.95
N VAL A 97 -1.60 6.73 -1.89
CA VAL A 97 -1.16 8.10 -2.20
C VAL A 97 -2.30 8.96 -2.76
N GLN A 98 -3.16 8.41 -3.62
CA GLN A 98 -4.36 9.13 -4.08
C GLN A 98 -5.32 9.44 -2.93
N LYS A 99 -5.49 8.50 -1.99
CA LYS A 99 -6.32 8.71 -0.79
C LYS A 99 -5.73 9.80 0.11
N MET A 100 -4.40 9.82 0.31
CA MET A 100 -3.71 10.89 1.03
C MET A 100 -3.99 12.26 0.41
N LEU A 101 -3.91 12.40 -0.92
CA LEU A 101 -4.21 13.65 -1.63
C LEU A 101 -5.66 14.15 -1.43
N ASN A 102 -6.60 13.25 -1.11
CA ASN A 102 -8.00 13.59 -0.88
C ASN A 102 -8.30 14.06 0.55
N VAL A 103 -7.46 13.68 1.53
CA VAL A 103 -7.71 13.95 2.96
C VAL A 103 -6.72 14.95 3.57
N VAL A 104 -5.61 15.22 2.88
CA VAL A 104 -4.57 16.13 3.32
C VAL A 104 -5.00 17.61 3.19
N ASP A 105 -4.46 18.46 4.05
CA ASP A 105 -4.64 19.91 3.96
C ASP A 105 -4.09 20.49 2.63
N PRO A 106 -4.59 21.66 2.18
CA PRO A 106 -4.18 22.25 0.90
C PRO A 106 -2.68 22.52 0.76
N ALA A 107 -2.00 22.94 1.85
CA ALA A 107 -0.59 23.31 1.80
C ALA A 107 0.29 22.07 1.57
N ARG A 108 0.04 20.98 2.28
CA ARG A 108 0.71 19.69 2.05
C ARG A 108 0.29 19.05 0.73
N ARG A 109 -0.97 19.19 0.30
CA ARG A 109 -1.42 18.72 -1.03
C ARG A 109 -0.58 19.31 -2.14
N GLN A 110 -0.32 20.62 -2.08
CA GLN A 110 0.51 21.30 -3.07
C GLN A 110 1.94 20.75 -3.10
N LYS A 111 2.54 20.48 -1.93
CA LYS A 111 3.87 19.84 -1.82
C LYS A 111 3.88 18.44 -2.46
N MET A 112 2.88 17.60 -2.16
CA MET A 112 2.75 16.26 -2.75
C MET A 112 2.60 16.33 -4.28
N MET A 113 1.74 17.24 -4.77
CA MET A 113 1.52 17.41 -6.21
C MET A 113 2.75 17.94 -6.92
N PHE A 114 3.49 18.86 -6.31
CA PHE A 114 4.76 19.35 -6.84
C PHE A 114 5.74 18.20 -7.00
N ALA A 115 5.97 17.40 -5.95
CA ALA A 115 6.87 16.24 -6.01
C ALA A 115 6.48 15.25 -7.12
N ILE A 116 5.18 14.94 -7.27
CA ILE A 116 4.69 14.02 -8.32
C ILE A 116 4.93 14.59 -9.72
N LYS A 117 4.73 15.91 -9.92
CA LYS A 117 4.92 16.56 -11.23
C LYS A 117 6.39 16.70 -11.62
N THR A 118 7.27 16.95 -10.64
CA THR A 118 8.71 17.09 -10.86
C THR A 118 9.42 15.74 -11.01
N ALA A 119 8.73 14.63 -10.74
CA ALA A 119 9.29 13.30 -10.97
C ALA A 119 9.47 13.06 -12.47
N PRO A 120 10.66 12.60 -12.93
CA PRO A 120 10.89 12.29 -14.33
C PRO A 120 9.89 11.23 -14.79
N ILE A 121 9.06 11.60 -15.77
CA ILE A 121 7.92 10.83 -16.26
C ILE A 121 8.41 9.47 -16.79
N LYS A 122 8.20 8.39 -16.04
CA LYS A 122 8.23 7.00 -16.55
C LYS A 122 6.87 6.30 -16.48
N ASN A 123 5.79 7.01 -16.15
CA ASN A 123 4.52 6.41 -15.69
C ASN A 123 3.35 6.42 -16.70
N ALA A 124 3.59 6.51 -18.01
CA ALA A 124 2.53 6.28 -19.01
C ALA A 124 2.51 4.84 -19.56
N ALA A 125 3.61 4.08 -19.48
CA ALA A 125 3.76 2.83 -20.25
C ALA A 125 3.31 1.53 -19.55
N ASN A 126 3.19 1.49 -18.21
CA ASN A 126 3.00 0.22 -17.50
C ASN A 126 1.54 -0.17 -17.19
N ARG A 127 0.57 0.75 -17.31
CA ARG A 127 -0.82 0.45 -16.95
C ARG A 127 -1.55 -0.45 -17.96
N SER A 128 -1.04 -0.55 -19.19
CA SER A 128 -1.65 -1.32 -20.28
C SER A 128 -1.03 -2.71 -20.51
N GLN A 129 0.12 -3.04 -19.92
CA GLN A 129 0.79 -4.34 -20.14
C GLN A 129 0.43 -5.40 -19.08
N GLU A 130 0.08 -5.02 -17.85
CA GLU A 130 -0.24 -5.99 -16.77
C GLU A 130 -1.64 -6.61 -16.91
N SER A 131 -2.60 -5.92 -17.53
CA SER A 131 -3.95 -6.46 -17.77
C SER A 131 -3.99 -7.53 -18.88
N LEU A 132 -2.96 -7.64 -19.72
CA LEU A 132 -2.86 -8.62 -20.81
C LEU A 132 -2.18 -9.93 -20.37
N LYS A 133 -1.32 -9.92 -19.35
CA LYS A 133 -0.66 -11.16 -18.87
C LYS A 133 -1.53 -12.04 -17.97
N GLN A 134 -2.63 -11.52 -17.42
CA GLN A 134 -3.53 -12.31 -16.56
C GLN A 134 -4.63 -13.07 -17.32
N LYS A 135 -4.81 -12.81 -18.63
CA LYS A 135 -5.80 -13.53 -19.46
C LYS A 135 -5.22 -14.69 -20.28
N SER A 136 -3.91 -14.85 -20.40
CA SER A 136 -3.29 -15.95 -21.20
C SER A 136 -2.89 -17.19 -20.39
N GLY A 137 -3.24 -17.27 -19.10
CA GLY A 137 -2.80 -18.34 -18.19
C GLY A 137 -3.82 -19.45 -17.88
N ARG A 138 -4.98 -19.50 -18.55
CA ARG A 138 -5.96 -20.59 -18.39
C ARG A 138 -6.22 -21.32 -19.71
N LEU A 139 -5.31 -22.21 -20.08
CA LEU A 139 -5.67 -23.47 -20.73
C LEU A 139 -4.89 -24.58 -20.01
N SER A 140 -5.56 -25.33 -19.16
CA SER A 140 -5.03 -26.60 -18.63
C SER A 140 -4.98 -27.63 -19.77
N PRO A 141 -3.90 -28.41 -19.90
CA PRO A 141 -3.85 -29.55 -20.80
C PRO A 141 -4.42 -30.77 -20.09
N ASP A 142 -5.55 -31.30 -20.57
CA ASP A 142 -6.00 -32.62 -20.13
C ASP A 142 -6.60 -33.42 -21.28
N LYS A 143 -6.26 -34.72 -21.30
CA LYS A 143 -6.67 -35.83 -22.20
C LYS A 143 -5.78 -36.14 -23.41
N LYS A 144 -4.83 -37.07 -23.18
CA LYS A 144 -4.83 -38.44 -23.78
C LYS A 144 -3.61 -39.25 -23.30
N LYS A 145 -3.78 -40.01 -22.22
CA LYS A 145 -3.02 -41.25 -21.99
C LYS A 145 -4.01 -42.36 -21.65
N LYS A 146 -4.32 -43.17 -22.66
CA LYS A 146 -4.80 -44.55 -22.51
C LYS A 146 -4.45 -45.30 -23.79
N LYS A 147 -3.27 -45.92 -23.82
CA LYS A 147 -3.05 -47.20 -24.49
C LYS A 147 -2.90 -48.23 -23.36
N PRO A 148 -3.61 -49.35 -23.46
CA PRO A 148 -2.84 -50.58 -23.65
C PRO A 148 -3.52 -51.47 -24.71
N ASN A 149 -2.72 -52.15 -25.53
CA ASN A 149 -2.91 -53.59 -25.66
C ASN A 149 -1.63 -54.25 -26.17
N ASN A 150 -1.25 -55.32 -25.48
CA ASN A 150 -0.24 -56.30 -25.82
C ASN A 150 -1.04 -57.55 -26.23
N GLY A 151 -0.69 -58.20 -27.34
CA GLY A 151 -1.37 -59.39 -27.86
C GLY A 151 -1.48 -59.35 -29.37
#